data_AF-A0AAW6P5H2-F1
#
_entry.id   AF-A0AAW6P5H2-F1
#
_cell.length_a   1.000
_cell.length_b   1.000
_cell.length_c   1.000
_cell.angle_alpha   90.00
_cell.angle_beta   90.00
_cell.angle_gamma   90.00
#
_symmetry.space_group_name_H-M   'P 1'
#
loop_
_entity.id
_entity.type
_entity.pdbx_description
1 polymer ?
#
loop_
_entity_poly.entity_id
_entity_poly.type
_entity_poly.pdbx_seq_one_letter_code
_entity_poly.pdbx_strand_id
1 'polypeptide(L)' 'MAKLTISDSVLDDVLVGTNPRLEKPDAESELHALRKLLGPACEQVIDAYTAVAGQKSTERAFKRFIRNMIAAT' A
#
# COMPACT_ATOMS: atom_id res chain seq x y z
N MET A 1 11.08 -16.45 -8.97
CA MET A 1 11.20 -15.02 -8.64
C MET A 1 10.76 -14.85 -7.20
N ALA A 2 11.49 -14.10 -6.38
CA ALA A 2 11.07 -13.85 -5.00
C ALA A 2 9.79 -13.01 -5.03
N LYS A 3 8.74 -13.44 -4.34
CA LYS A 3 7.52 -12.66 -4.17
C LYS A 3 7.88 -11.42 -3.35
N LEU A 4 7.63 -10.23 -3.89
CA LEU A 4 7.80 -8.98 -3.15
C LEU A 4 6.60 -8.81 -2.22
N THR A 5 6.64 -9.46 -1.07
CA THR A 5 5.66 -9.26 0.00
C THR A 5 5.97 -7.97 0.75
N ILE A 6 4.94 -7.18 1.01
CA ILE A 6 5.05 -6.02 1.91
C ILE A 6 5.31 -6.56 3.30
N SER A 7 6.36 -6.06 3.95
CA SER A 7 6.55 -6.40 5.36
C SER A 7 5.42 -5.78 6.15
N ASP A 8 4.92 -6.58 7.06
CA ASP A 8 3.93 -6.19 8.03
C ASP A 8 4.22 -4.82 8.66
N SER A 9 5.45 -4.61 9.15
CA SER A 9 5.89 -3.33 9.72
C SER A 9 5.69 -2.12 8.80
N VAL A 10 5.93 -2.26 7.49
CA VAL A 10 5.79 -1.16 6.52
C VAL A 10 4.33 -0.81 6.31
N LEU A 11 3.45 -1.81 6.29
CA LEU A 11 2.01 -1.57 6.20
C LEU A 11 1.49 -0.87 7.46
N ASP A 12 1.96 -1.29 8.64
CA ASP A 12 1.58 -0.66 9.91
C ASP A 12 2.06 0.80 9.96
N ASP A 13 3.31 1.09 9.56
CA ASP A 13 3.85 2.45 9.49
C ASP A 13 3.03 3.37 8.58
N VAL A 14 2.60 2.88 7.41
CA VAL A 14 1.76 3.65 6.48
C VAL A 14 0.36 3.88 7.05
N LEU A 15 -0.23 2.87 7.68
CA LEU A 15 -1.55 2.99 8.31
C LEU A 15 -1.54 3.98 9.46
N VAL A 16 -0.52 3.92 10.33
CA VAL A 16 -0.33 4.86 11.44
C VAL A 16 -0.02 6.27 10.91
N GLY A 17 0.84 6.39 9.90
CA GLY A 17 1.16 7.69 9.28
C GLY A 17 -0.05 8.37 8.63
N THR A 18 -0.99 7.59 8.10
CA THR A 18 -2.23 8.11 7.50
C THR A 18 -3.33 8.33 8.55
N ASN A 19 -3.29 7.57 9.65
CA ASN A 19 -4.22 7.69 10.77
C ASN A 19 -3.49 7.58 12.12
N PRO A 20 -2.99 8.70 12.68
CA PRO A 20 -2.21 8.71 13.92
C PRO A 20 -2.96 8.15 15.15
N ARG A 21 -4.28 7.97 15.07
CA ARG A 21 -5.07 7.35 16.16
C ARG A 21 -4.73 5.87 16.36
N LEU A 22 -4.18 5.23 15.33
CA LEU A 22 -3.76 3.82 15.35
C LEU A 22 -2.43 3.59 16.09
N GLU A 23 -1.72 4.65 16.48
CA GLU A 23 -0.49 4.55 17.28
C GLU A 23 -0.78 4.19 18.75
N LYS A 24 -2.04 4.29 19.19
CA LYS A 24 -2.43 4.01 20.56
C LYS A 24 -2.37 2.51 20.86
N PRO A 25 -1.96 2.09 22.08
CA PRO A 25 -1.93 0.67 22.48
C PRO A 25 -3.30 -0.01 22.28
N ASP A 26 -4.36 0.73 22.54
CA ASP A 26 -5.75 0.26 22.47
C ASP A 26 -6.21 0.00 21.02
N ALA A 27 -5.49 0.52 20.02
CA ALA A 27 -5.83 0.43 18.61
C ALA A 27 -5.15 -0.77 17.91
N GLU A 28 -4.39 -1.60 18.61
CA GLU A 28 -3.66 -2.75 18.02
C GLU A 28 -4.59 -3.73 17.30
N SER A 29 -5.78 -3.98 17.86
CA SER A 29 -6.79 -4.83 17.22
C SER A 29 -7.35 -4.23 15.93
N GLU A 30 -7.51 -2.91 15.89
CA GLU A 30 -7.97 -2.17 14.71
C GLU A 30 -6.88 -2.15 13.63
N LEU A 31 -5.63 -1.89 14.02
CA LEU A 31 -4.46 -1.95 13.14
C LEU A 31 -4.32 -3.36 12.52
N HIS A 32 -4.46 -4.41 13.32
CA HIS A 32 -4.43 -5.79 12.82
C HIS A 32 -5.58 -6.09 11.85
N ALA A 33 -6.78 -5.59 12.11
CA ALA A 33 -7.92 -5.75 11.21
C ALA A 33 -7.70 -5.04 9.86
N LEU A 34 -7.21 -3.80 9.90
CA LEU A 34 -6.87 -3.01 8.71
C LEU A 34 -5.77 -3.67 7.90
N ARG A 35 -4.74 -4.20 8.56
CA ARG A 35 -3.67 -4.97 7.94
C ARG A 35 -4.20 -6.19 7.19
N LYS A 36 -5.07 -6.99 7.82
CA LYS A 36 -5.69 -8.15 7.17
C LYS A 36 -6.55 -7.77 5.96
N LEU A 37 -7.23 -6.64 6.03
CA LEU A 37 -8.07 -6.14 4.96
C LEU A 37 -7.24 -5.62 3.78
N LEU A 38 -6.21 -4.81 4.07
CA LEU A 38 -5.49 -4.03 3.07
C LEU A 38 -4.23 -4.72 2.55
N GLY A 39 -3.59 -5.58 3.36
CA GLY A 39 -2.38 -6.32 2.98
C GLY A 39 -2.51 -7.05 1.63
N PRO A 40 -3.56 -7.88 1.41
CA PRO A 40 -3.76 -8.56 0.13
C PRO A 40 -3.94 -7.60 -1.06
N ALA A 41 -4.64 -6.48 -0.86
CA ALA A 41 -4.85 -5.49 -1.92
C ALA A 41 -3.54 -4.77 -2.27
N CYS A 42 -2.74 -4.41 -1.26
CA CYS A 42 -1.43 -3.80 -1.48
C CYS A 42 -0.45 -4.76 -2.17
N GLU A 43 -0.46 -6.05 -1.82
CA GLU A 43 0.31 -7.07 -2.54
C GLU A 43 -0.09 -7.17 -4.02
N GLN A 44 -1.39 -7.16 -4.33
CA GLN A 44 -1.87 -7.20 -5.72
C GLN A 44 -1.42 -5.98 -6.53
N VAL A 45 -1.40 -4.79 -5.92
CA VAL A 45 -0.91 -3.58 -6.57
C VAL A 45 0.59 -3.66 -6.85
N ILE A 46 1.38 -4.19 -5.91
CA ILE A 46 2.81 -4.40 -6.10
C ILE A 46 3.07 -5.44 -7.18
N ASP A 47 2.40 -6.60 -7.13
CA ASP A 47 2.56 -7.65 -8.13
C ASP A 47 2.21 -7.14 -9.54
N ALA A 48 1.11 -6.40 -9.66
CA ALA A 48 0.74 -5.74 -10.90
C ALA A 48 1.83 -4.75 -11.35
N TYR A 49 2.32 -3.90 -10.45
CA TYR A 49 3.36 -2.93 -10.77
C TYR A 49 4.67 -3.61 -11.16
N THR A 50 5.13 -4.62 -10.42
CA THR A 50 6.35 -5.39 -10.71
C THR A 50 6.24 -6.10 -12.06
N ALA A 51 5.08 -6.67 -12.39
CA ALA A 51 4.85 -7.32 -13.69
C ALA A 51 5.01 -6.34 -14.87
N VAL A 52 4.73 -5.06 -14.64
CA VAL A 52 4.80 -4.03 -15.69
C VAL A 52 5.97 -3.04 -15.52
N ALA A 53 6.75 -3.12 -14.43
CA ALA A 53 7.82 -2.18 -14.07
C ALA A 53 8.96 -2.12 -15.10
N GLY A 54 9.15 -3.18 -15.89
CA GLY A 54 10.13 -3.20 -16.99
C GLY A 54 9.70 -2.40 -18.22
N GLN A 55 8.46 -1.90 -18.29
CA GLN A 55 7.95 -1.17 -19.45
C GLN A 55 7.95 0.35 -19.21
N LYS A 56 8.58 1.11 -20.12
CA LYS A 56 8.62 2.59 -20.08
C LYS A 56 7.23 3.25 -20.04
N SER A 57 6.20 2.58 -20.54
CA SER A 57 4.80 3.04 -20.51
C SER A 57 4.19 3.00 -19.11
N THR A 58 4.63 2.06 -18.27
CA THR A 58 4.11 1.82 -16.92
C THR A 58 4.43 2.95 -15.97
N GLU A 59 5.66 3.47 -15.99
CA GLU A 59 6.05 4.59 -15.12
C GLU A 59 5.16 5.82 -15.40
N ARG A 60 4.85 6.07 -16.68
CA ARG A 60 3.96 7.16 -17.09
C ARG A 60 2.52 6.92 -16.67
N ALA A 61 2.02 5.69 -16.78
CA ALA A 61 0.68 5.32 -16.32
C ALA A 61 0.54 5.44 -14.79
N PHE A 62 1.55 5.00 -14.04
CA PHE A 62 1.59 5.08 -12.58
C PHE A 62 1.65 6.53 -12.09
N LYS A 63 2.50 7.37 -12.68
CA LYS A 63 2.52 8.82 -12.40
C LYS A 63 1.16 9.46 -12.63
N ARG A 64 0.41 9.01 -13.65
CA ARG A 64 -0.93 9.51 -13.95
C ARG A 64 -1.98 9.00 -12.96
N PHE A 65 -1.87 7.75 -12.52
CA PHE A 65 -2.70 7.17 -11.47
C PHE A 65 -2.55 7.93 -10.14
N ILE A 66 -1.32 8.18 -9.69
CA ILE A 66 -1.05 8.93 -8.45
C ILE A 66 -1.63 10.36 -8.55
N ARG A 67 -1.43 11.06 -9.68
CA ARG A 67 -2.03 12.39 -9.89
C ARG A 67 -3.56 12.36 -9.81
N ASN A 68 -4.19 11.34 -10.40
CA ASN A 68 -5.65 11.22 -10.39
C ASN A 68 -6.18 10.92 -8.99
N MET A 69 -5.47 10.12 -8.18
CA MET A 69 -5.85 9.93 -6.77
C MET A 69 -5.77 11.24 -5.99
N ILE A 70 -4.67 11.98 -6.12
CA ILE A 70 -4.49 13.26 -5.40
C ILE A 70 -5.56 14.29 -5.81
N ALA A 71 -5.93 14.34 -7.10
CA ALA A 71 -6.95 15.25 -7.59
C ALA A 71 -8.40 14.83 -7.24
N ALA A 72 -8.61 13.58 -6.83
CA ALA A 72 -9.91 13.08 -6.40
C ALA A 72 -10.16 13.27 -4.88
N THR A 73 -9.15 13.76 -4.16
CA THR A 73 -9.23 14.28 -2.78
C THR A 73 -9.42 15.78 -2.77
#